data_AF-A0A6A6VHW2-F1
#
_entry.id   AF-A0A6A6VHW2-F1
#
_cell.length_a   1.000
_cell.length_b   1.000
_cell.length_c   1.000
_cell.angle_alpha   90.00
_cell.angle_beta   90.00
_cell.angle_gamma   90.00
#
_symmetry.space_group_name_H-M   'P 1'
#
loop_
_entity.id
_entity.type
_entity.pdbx_description
1 polymer ?
#
loop_
_entity_poly.entity_id
_entity_poly.type
_entity_poly.pdbx_seq_one_letter_code
_entity_poly.pdbx_strand_id
1 'polypeptide(L)'
;MSTSLEQWFGTDNPLCEHDGDYYRRGRIGRIWAPNYPGVDTLVIVCCHAIFKIDPARPGPAGYSDPDSFDETNWHLSPFQKSNPETGKPGEHETFLAHIAAGLDALAAGSLENKSLLVFSGGPTKPSLTQVSEARSYYHAAYDYEARMPQPRNNRAELLLSEGSLLMEERATDSFQNLLFSILLFRRTTGRLPADVRVITHAFKSRRFLYLHAPAINWPANRIRVHGIDPPMSAPDYEATLAGELKYGYNAWKHDPFGAGEELSRKRIQRGWKDEYIEELGNGQCEFAKTLLRRMVPSTDHVRQQ
;
A
#
# COMPACT_ATOMS: atom_id res chain seq x y z
N MET A 1 -18.31 -2.37 -24.40
CA MET A 1 -17.33 -3.30 -23.78
C MET A 1 -15.90 -3.04 -24.29
N SER A 2 -15.40 -1.79 -24.23
CA SER A 2 -13.99 -1.48 -24.51
C SER A 2 -13.68 -0.05 -24.05
N THR A 3 -13.61 0.18 -22.74
CA THR A 3 -13.43 1.54 -22.20
C THR A 3 -12.36 1.63 -21.11
N SER A 4 -11.76 0.52 -20.66
CA SER A 4 -10.81 0.55 -19.54
C SER A 4 -9.37 0.93 -19.94
N LEU A 5 -8.88 0.42 -21.08
CA LEU A 5 -7.53 0.74 -21.58
C LEU A 5 -7.46 2.13 -22.21
N GLU A 6 -8.50 2.60 -22.91
CA GLU A 6 -8.50 3.94 -23.52
C GLU A 6 -8.54 5.07 -22.47
N GLN A 7 -9.23 4.86 -21.34
CA GLN A 7 -9.32 5.83 -20.25
C GLN A 7 -7.99 6.09 -19.55
N TRP A 8 -7.14 5.06 -19.45
CA TRP A 8 -5.82 5.16 -18.80
C TRP A 8 -4.64 5.23 -19.79
N PHE A 9 -4.77 4.65 -20.99
CA PHE A 9 -3.67 4.37 -21.93
C PHE A 9 -4.02 4.60 -23.42
N GLY A 10 -5.16 5.21 -23.76
CA GLY A 10 -5.60 5.42 -25.15
C GLY A 10 -4.80 6.50 -25.89
N THR A 11 -4.53 6.28 -27.18
CA THR A 11 -3.73 7.16 -28.06
C THR A 11 -4.41 8.46 -28.48
N ASP A 12 -5.73 8.57 -28.33
CA ASP A 12 -6.51 9.80 -28.63
C ASP A 12 -6.92 10.58 -27.37
N ASN A 13 -6.31 10.26 -26.24
CA ASN A 13 -6.50 11.03 -25.02
C ASN A 13 -5.41 12.11 -24.92
N PRO A 14 -5.70 13.42 -25.08
CA PRO A 14 -4.70 14.49 -24.94
C PRO A 14 -4.16 14.66 -23.49
N LEU A 15 -4.30 13.63 -22.64
CA LEU A 15 -4.20 13.67 -21.18
C LEU A 15 -2.92 13.05 -20.60
N CYS A 16 -1.95 12.65 -21.43
CA CYS A 16 -0.63 12.17 -21.00
C CYS A 16 0.54 12.57 -21.92
N GLU A 17 0.33 13.42 -22.92
CA GLU A 17 1.43 14.03 -23.65
C GLU A 17 1.88 15.31 -22.94
N HIS A 18 3.17 15.35 -22.56
CA HIS A 18 3.91 16.54 -22.15
C HIS A 18 3.62 17.21 -20.79
N ASP A 19 3.63 16.44 -19.69
CA ASP A 19 3.98 16.99 -18.36
C ASP A 19 5.37 16.51 -17.88
N GLY A 20 6.27 16.27 -18.82
CA GLY A 20 7.68 15.91 -18.57
C GLY A 20 8.55 17.04 -18.02
N ASP A 21 7.98 18.19 -17.65
CA ASP A 21 8.74 19.37 -17.24
C ASP A 21 8.67 19.71 -15.75
N TYR A 22 7.82 19.05 -14.96
CA TYR A 22 7.75 19.36 -13.52
C TYR A 22 9.00 18.91 -12.74
N TYR A 23 9.72 17.89 -13.21
CA TYR A 23 11.00 17.45 -12.62
C TYR A 23 12.25 18.11 -13.24
N ARG A 24 12.11 18.96 -14.27
CA ARG A 24 13.27 19.57 -14.95
C ARG A 24 13.78 20.86 -14.32
N ARG A 25 13.13 21.40 -13.28
CA ARG A 25 13.58 22.62 -12.60
C ARG A 25 13.88 22.36 -11.13
N GLY A 26 15.12 21.97 -10.88
CA GLY A 26 15.66 21.86 -9.52
C GLY A 26 17.14 21.55 -9.54
N ARG A 27 17.97 22.44 -10.09
CA ARG A 27 19.42 22.36 -9.96
C ARG A 27 19.77 22.68 -8.50
N ILE A 28 19.86 21.65 -7.66
CA ILE A 28 20.52 21.72 -6.35
C ILE A 28 21.54 20.58 -6.34
N GLY A 29 22.83 20.94 -6.41
CA GLY A 29 24.02 20.09 -6.24
C GLY A 29 23.96 18.65 -6.76
N ARG A 30 24.50 18.39 -7.98
CA ARG A 30 24.92 17.09 -8.56
C ARG A 30 24.42 15.78 -7.88
N ILE A 31 23.10 15.64 -7.71
CA ILE A 31 22.43 14.36 -7.55
C ILE A 31 21.38 14.36 -8.65
N TRP A 32 21.59 13.54 -9.67
CA TRP A 32 20.57 13.36 -10.69
C TRP A 32 19.36 12.74 -10.00
N ALA A 33 18.18 13.37 -10.09
CA ALA A 33 16.94 12.73 -9.64
C ALA A 33 16.85 11.34 -10.31
N PRO A 34 16.39 10.30 -9.60
CA PRO A 34 16.28 8.97 -10.19
C PRO A 34 15.49 9.06 -11.49
N ASN A 35 16.10 8.59 -12.58
CA ASN A 35 15.40 8.39 -13.83
C ASN A 35 14.86 6.96 -13.81
N TYR A 36 13.61 6.76 -14.23
CA TYR A 36 12.94 5.45 -14.18
C TYR A 36 12.73 4.87 -15.59
N PRO A 37 13.77 4.72 -16.43
CA PRO A 37 13.61 4.13 -17.76
C PRO A 37 13.25 2.64 -17.63
N GLY A 38 12.25 2.18 -18.37
CA GLY A 38 11.83 0.77 -18.37
C GLY A 38 11.08 0.30 -17.12
N VAL A 39 10.99 1.11 -16.06
CA VAL A 39 10.15 0.82 -14.89
C VAL A 39 8.67 0.95 -15.24
N ASP A 40 7.96 -0.16 -15.24
CA ASP A 40 6.55 -0.25 -15.62
C ASP A 40 5.72 -1.11 -14.67
N THR A 41 6.33 -1.72 -13.65
CA THR A 41 5.63 -2.59 -12.71
C THR A 41 5.57 -1.95 -11.32
N LEU A 42 4.38 -1.93 -10.72
CA LEU A 42 4.18 -1.50 -9.34
C LEU A 42 3.97 -2.73 -8.44
N VAL A 43 4.85 -2.91 -7.45
CA VAL A 43 4.69 -3.89 -6.37
C VAL A 43 4.21 -3.15 -5.12
N ILE A 44 3.09 -3.58 -4.55
CA ILE A 44 2.48 -2.97 -3.37
C ILE A 44 2.52 -3.98 -2.23
N VAL A 45 3.15 -3.65 -1.10
CA VAL A 45 2.90 -4.35 0.16
C VAL A 45 1.85 -3.56 0.93
N CYS A 46 0.66 -4.14 1.05
CA CYS A 46 -0.40 -3.56 1.86
C CYS A 46 -0.06 -3.76 3.33
N CYS A 47 0.11 -2.67 4.08
CA CYS A 47 0.32 -2.75 5.51
C CYS A 47 -0.99 -3.01 6.27
N HIS A 48 -0.89 -3.62 7.46
CA HIS A 48 -2.03 -3.92 8.35
C HIS A 48 -1.70 -3.80 9.85
N ALA A 49 -0.51 -3.29 10.20
CA ALA A 49 -0.03 -3.14 11.57
C ALA A 49 1.13 -2.13 11.62
N ILE A 50 1.49 -1.70 12.82
CA ILE A 50 2.60 -0.76 13.04
C ILE A 50 3.69 -1.45 13.85
N PHE A 51 4.89 -1.59 13.29
CA PHE A 51 6.09 -1.96 14.02
C PHE A 51 6.54 -0.78 14.91
N LYS A 52 6.86 -1.05 16.17
CA LYS A 52 7.17 0.00 17.15
C LYS A 52 8.54 0.59 16.85
N ILE A 53 8.54 1.85 16.44
CA ILE A 53 9.77 2.61 16.21
C ILE A 53 9.68 3.95 16.93
N ASP A 54 10.83 4.55 17.16
CA ASP A 54 10.91 5.92 17.67
C ASP A 54 10.52 6.91 16.57
N PRO A 55 9.42 7.68 16.75
CA PRO A 55 8.90 8.59 15.72
C PRO A 55 9.84 9.75 15.38
N ALA A 56 10.80 10.06 16.25
CA ALA A 56 11.76 11.14 16.02
C ALA A 56 12.88 10.75 15.03
N ARG A 57 12.92 9.49 14.57
CA ARG A 57 14.03 8.97 13.77
C ARG A 57 13.78 9.08 12.26
N PRO A 58 14.76 9.59 11.49
CA PRO A 58 14.64 9.71 10.03
C PRO A 58 14.90 8.39 9.30
N GLY A 59 15.55 7.40 9.93
CA GLY A 59 15.80 6.08 9.35
C GLY A 59 16.45 5.11 10.34
N PRO A 60 16.57 3.82 9.98
CA PRO A 60 17.06 2.75 10.87
C PRO A 60 18.60 2.62 10.92
N ALA A 61 19.33 3.23 9.98
CA ALA A 61 20.78 3.10 9.89
C ALA A 61 21.50 3.65 11.14
N GLY A 62 22.37 2.83 11.72
CA GLY A 62 23.16 3.19 12.91
C GLY A 62 22.44 3.02 14.25
N TYR A 63 21.24 2.43 14.26
CA TYR A 63 20.47 2.17 15.48
C TYR A 63 20.00 0.71 15.52
N SER A 64 19.89 0.18 16.74
CA SER A 64 19.22 -1.11 16.97
C SER A 64 17.73 -0.83 17.17
N ASP A 65 16.95 -1.01 16.11
CA ASP A 65 15.50 -1.11 16.24
C ASP A 65 15.13 -2.32 17.13
N PRO A 66 13.92 -2.34 17.72
CA PRO A 66 13.46 -3.50 18.45
C PRO A 66 13.45 -4.76 17.58
N ASP A 67 13.34 -5.94 18.17
CA ASP A 67 13.30 -7.18 17.39
C ASP A 67 11.97 -7.27 16.62
N SER A 68 12.04 -7.23 15.29
CA SER A 68 10.87 -7.36 14.43
C SER A 68 10.24 -8.76 14.47
N PHE A 69 10.98 -9.78 14.92
CA PHE A 69 10.47 -11.14 15.17
C PHE A 69 9.78 -11.29 16.53
N ASP A 70 9.79 -10.26 17.37
CA ASP A 70 9.09 -10.27 18.66
C ASP A 70 7.73 -9.55 18.52
N GLU A 71 6.65 -10.32 18.68
CA GLU A 71 5.27 -9.83 18.62
C GLU A 71 5.02 -8.59 19.49
N THR A 72 5.68 -8.50 20.65
CA THR A 72 5.50 -7.39 21.57
C THR A 72 5.99 -6.07 21.01
N ASN A 73 6.82 -6.10 19.96
CA ASN A 73 7.30 -4.93 19.24
C ASN A 73 6.36 -4.49 18.10
N TRP A 74 5.14 -5.03 18.04
CA TRP A 74 4.13 -4.64 17.07
C TRP A 74 2.86 -4.14 17.73
N HIS A 75 2.29 -3.06 17.21
CA HIS A 75 0.92 -2.68 17.49
C HIS A 75 -0.03 -3.53 16.65
N LEU A 76 -0.43 -4.67 17.21
CA LEU A 76 -1.39 -5.60 16.61
C LEU A 76 -2.82 -5.34 17.09
N SER A 77 -3.78 -5.58 16.20
CA SER A 77 -5.21 -5.67 16.55
C SER A 77 -5.48 -6.97 17.30
N PRO A 78 -6.55 -7.10 18.11
CA PRO A 78 -6.77 -8.31 18.92
C PRO A 78 -6.76 -9.61 18.12
N PHE A 79 -7.39 -9.64 16.95
CA PHE A 79 -7.42 -10.81 16.08
C PHE A 79 -6.08 -11.15 15.43
N GLN A 80 -5.11 -10.23 15.43
CA GLN A 80 -3.78 -10.43 14.84
C GLN A 80 -2.76 -10.99 15.83
N LYS A 81 -3.09 -11.01 17.12
CA LYS A 81 -2.19 -11.50 18.17
C LYS A 81 -2.09 -13.02 18.17
N SER A 82 -1.00 -13.53 18.73
CA SER A 82 -0.90 -14.97 19.00
C SER A 82 -1.99 -15.42 19.97
N ASN A 83 -2.40 -16.67 19.82
CA ASN A 83 -3.28 -17.35 20.76
C ASN A 83 -2.65 -18.69 21.15
N PRO A 84 -2.06 -18.79 22.35
CA PRO A 84 -1.46 -20.03 22.84
C PRO A 84 -2.45 -21.20 22.95
N GLU A 85 -3.74 -20.94 23.17
CA GLU A 85 -4.77 -21.98 23.30
C GLU A 85 -5.05 -22.68 21.96
N THR A 86 -5.01 -21.92 20.86
CA THR A 86 -5.23 -22.45 19.50
C THR A 86 -3.94 -22.73 18.74
N GLY A 87 -2.78 -22.36 19.31
CA GLY A 87 -1.48 -22.43 18.65
C GLY A 87 -1.32 -21.43 17.50
N LYS A 88 -2.19 -20.42 17.39
CA LYS A 88 -2.10 -19.38 16.38
C LYS A 88 -0.88 -18.48 16.67
N PRO A 89 0.08 -18.31 15.75
CA PRO A 89 1.15 -17.32 15.90
C PRO A 89 0.62 -15.90 15.64
N GLY A 90 1.33 -14.90 16.13
CA GLY A 90 1.00 -13.51 15.87
C GLY A 90 1.24 -13.16 14.40
N GLU A 91 0.38 -12.36 13.80
CA GLU A 91 0.46 -11.99 12.38
C GLU A 91 1.69 -11.12 12.03
N HIS A 92 2.47 -10.65 13.02
CA HIS A 92 3.75 -10.00 12.77
C HIS A 92 4.70 -10.84 11.87
N GLU A 93 4.73 -12.16 12.04
CA GLU A 93 5.49 -13.06 11.14
C GLU A 93 4.95 -13.03 9.71
N THR A 94 3.62 -12.92 9.55
CA THR A 94 2.99 -12.79 8.23
C THR A 94 3.33 -11.44 7.60
N PHE A 95 3.41 -10.35 8.38
CA PHE A 95 3.83 -9.04 7.89
C PHE A 95 5.30 -9.03 7.48
N LEU A 96 6.18 -9.72 8.23
CA LEU A 96 7.55 -9.95 7.81
C LEU A 96 7.63 -10.75 6.51
N ALA A 97 6.79 -11.77 6.33
CA ALA A 97 6.70 -12.51 5.07
C ALA A 97 6.20 -11.63 3.91
N HIS A 98 5.27 -10.72 4.15
CA HIS A 98 4.82 -9.74 3.15
C HIS A 98 5.96 -8.79 2.75
N ILE A 99 6.71 -8.29 3.73
CA ILE A 99 7.90 -7.44 3.53
C ILE A 99 8.94 -8.19 2.69
N ALA A 100 9.31 -9.41 3.09
CA ALA A 100 10.28 -10.24 2.39
C ALA A 100 9.85 -10.49 0.94
N ALA A 101 8.58 -10.87 0.71
CA ALA A 101 8.05 -11.05 -0.64
C ALA A 101 8.10 -9.77 -1.49
N GLY A 102 7.95 -8.60 -0.87
CA GLY A 102 8.10 -7.29 -1.53
C GLY A 102 9.53 -7.04 -1.96
N LEU A 103 10.50 -7.25 -1.08
CA LEU A 103 11.93 -7.12 -1.38
C LEU A 103 12.38 -8.14 -2.45
N ASP A 104 11.93 -9.39 -2.33
CA ASP A 104 12.26 -10.47 -3.25
C ASP A 104 11.70 -10.22 -4.66
N ALA A 105 10.53 -9.59 -4.78
CA ALA A 105 9.94 -9.24 -6.06
C ALA A 105 10.83 -8.29 -6.90
N LEU A 106 11.70 -7.52 -6.25
CA LEU A 106 12.66 -6.62 -6.92
C LEU A 106 14.06 -7.23 -7.05
N ALA A 107 14.38 -8.27 -6.27
CA ALA A 107 15.73 -8.82 -6.16
C ALA A 107 16.10 -9.86 -7.24
N ALA A 108 15.13 -10.40 -8.00
CA ALA A 108 15.41 -11.40 -9.02
C ALA A 108 14.37 -11.47 -10.14
N GLY A 109 14.82 -11.82 -11.34
CA GLY A 109 13.96 -12.23 -12.46
C GLY A 109 13.51 -11.07 -13.36
N SER A 110 12.37 -11.25 -14.04
CA SER A 110 11.89 -10.30 -15.07
C SER A 110 11.50 -8.91 -14.56
N LEU A 111 11.49 -8.73 -13.23
CA LEU A 111 11.07 -7.50 -12.54
C LEU A 111 12.24 -6.65 -12.03
N GLU A 112 13.46 -7.20 -12.05
CA GLU A 112 14.68 -6.50 -11.66
C GLU A 112 14.89 -5.26 -12.55
N ASN A 113 15.13 -4.10 -11.93
CA ASN A 113 15.24 -2.79 -12.59
C ASN A 113 14.01 -2.32 -13.39
N LYS A 114 12.87 -3.01 -13.27
CA LYS A 114 11.59 -2.66 -13.95
C LYS A 114 10.44 -2.36 -13.00
N SER A 115 10.70 -2.38 -11.70
CA SER A 115 9.65 -2.32 -10.69
C SER A 115 9.94 -1.31 -9.59
N LEU A 116 8.89 -0.69 -9.05
CA LEU A 116 8.94 0.03 -7.78
C LEU A 116 8.17 -0.74 -6.72
N LEU A 117 8.75 -0.83 -5.53
CA LEU A 117 8.11 -1.34 -4.33
C LEU A 117 7.49 -0.18 -3.56
N VAL A 118 6.23 -0.31 -3.16
CA VAL A 118 5.54 0.63 -2.28
C VAL A 118 5.06 -0.10 -1.04
N PHE A 119 5.54 0.32 0.12
CA PHE A 119 4.87 0.01 1.39
C PHE A 119 3.74 1.01 1.57
N SER A 120 2.50 0.54 1.72
CA SER A 120 1.32 1.40 1.73
C SER A 120 0.47 1.20 2.97
N GLY A 121 0.34 2.28 3.73
CA GLY A 121 -0.46 2.37 4.95
C GLY A 121 -0.06 3.61 5.78
N GLY A 122 -1.07 4.38 6.19
CA GLY A 122 -0.94 5.59 7.00
C GLY A 122 -0.94 5.32 8.50
N PRO A 123 -1.04 6.35 9.35
CA PRO A 123 -1.03 6.21 10.81
C PRO A 123 -2.40 5.72 11.33
N THR A 124 -2.77 4.48 11.01
CA THR A 124 -4.11 3.92 11.26
C THR A 124 -4.47 3.70 12.73
N LYS A 125 -3.49 3.87 13.64
CA LYS A 125 -3.66 3.78 15.10
C LYS A 125 -3.28 5.10 15.77
N PRO A 126 -3.97 6.21 15.46
CA PRO A 126 -3.58 7.55 15.90
C PRO A 126 -3.61 7.71 17.43
N SER A 127 -4.33 6.85 18.15
CA SER A 127 -4.34 6.80 19.62
C SER A 127 -3.08 6.19 20.23
N LEU A 128 -2.27 5.47 19.45
CA LEU A 128 -1.03 4.83 19.90
C LEU A 128 0.21 5.54 19.36
N THR A 129 0.18 5.98 18.11
CA THR A 129 1.33 6.62 17.45
C THR A 129 0.91 7.39 16.21
N GLN A 130 1.73 8.37 15.80
CA GLN A 130 1.60 9.09 14.53
C GLN A 130 2.48 8.48 13.43
N VAL A 131 3.24 7.42 13.73
CA VAL A 131 4.01 6.67 12.73
C VAL A 131 3.04 5.97 11.77
N SER A 132 3.30 6.12 10.47
CA SER A 132 2.56 5.42 9.43
C SER A 132 2.92 3.93 9.42
N GLU A 133 1.96 3.08 9.04
CA GLU A 133 2.27 1.66 8.85
C GLU A 133 3.39 1.46 7.81
N ALA A 134 3.39 2.21 6.71
CA ALA A 134 4.41 2.16 5.66
C ALA A 134 5.82 2.45 6.18
N ARG A 135 5.99 3.51 6.99
CA ARG A 135 7.28 3.83 7.61
C ARG A 135 7.70 2.76 8.60
N SER A 136 6.78 2.25 9.40
CA SER A 136 7.08 1.16 10.31
C SER A 136 7.52 -0.12 9.58
N TYR A 137 6.95 -0.41 8.40
CA TYR A 137 7.33 -1.55 7.58
C TYR A 137 8.73 -1.37 6.97
N TYR A 138 9.14 -0.16 6.63
CA TYR A 138 10.53 0.10 6.21
C TYR A 138 11.53 -0.23 7.31
N HIS A 139 11.25 0.17 8.55
CA HIS A 139 12.09 -0.17 9.70
C HIS A 139 12.07 -1.68 10.02
N ALA A 140 10.90 -2.32 9.96
CA ALA A 140 10.79 -3.77 10.13
C ALA A 140 11.57 -4.52 9.04
N ALA A 141 11.54 -4.05 7.79
CA ALA A 141 12.32 -4.61 6.70
C ALA A 141 13.82 -4.49 6.93
N TYR A 142 14.26 -3.35 7.46
CA TYR A 142 15.65 -3.13 7.81
C TYR A 142 16.11 -4.10 8.90
N ASP A 143 15.37 -4.18 10.00
CA ASP A 143 15.68 -5.07 11.13
C ASP A 143 15.64 -6.55 10.71
N TYR A 144 14.63 -6.96 9.93
CA TYR A 144 14.49 -8.30 9.38
C TYR A 144 15.73 -8.74 8.60
N GLU A 145 16.19 -7.92 7.63
CA GLU A 145 17.38 -8.23 6.82
C GLU A 145 18.67 -8.23 7.66
N ALA A 146 18.78 -7.33 8.65
CA ALA A 146 19.95 -7.25 9.53
C ALA A 146 20.11 -8.50 10.42
N ARG A 147 19.02 -9.23 10.70
CA ARG A 147 19.00 -10.45 11.51
C ARG A 147 19.11 -11.74 10.72
N MET A 148 19.11 -11.68 9.38
CA MET A 148 19.25 -12.88 8.55
C MET A 148 20.65 -13.52 8.70
N PRO A 149 20.78 -14.86 8.62
CA PRO A 149 22.06 -15.58 8.83
C PRO A 149 23.21 -15.21 7.88
N GLN A 150 22.92 -14.48 6.81
CA GLN A 150 23.87 -13.95 5.84
C GLN A 150 23.45 -12.52 5.50
N PRO A 151 23.74 -11.52 6.35
CA PRO A 151 23.34 -10.15 6.09
C PRO A 151 24.07 -9.68 4.83
N ARG A 152 23.34 -9.62 3.71
CA ARG A 152 23.77 -8.87 2.53
C ARG A 152 23.68 -7.37 2.87
N ASN A 153 24.16 -6.50 1.97
CA ASN A 153 23.78 -5.09 2.04
C ASN A 153 22.26 -5.00 2.26
N ASN A 154 21.83 -4.18 3.23
CA ASN A 154 20.43 -4.11 3.61
C ASN A 154 19.59 -3.70 2.39
N ARG A 155 18.78 -4.64 1.87
CA ARG A 155 18.07 -4.40 0.60
C ARG A 155 17.05 -3.30 0.72
N ALA A 156 16.37 -3.18 1.86
CA ALA A 156 15.41 -2.12 2.08
C ALA A 156 16.08 -0.73 2.04
N GLU A 157 17.23 -0.58 2.71
CA GLU A 157 18.03 0.65 2.68
C GLU A 157 18.54 0.98 1.27
N LEU A 158 19.09 -0.02 0.56
CA LEU A 158 19.58 0.16 -0.80
C LEU A 158 18.46 0.62 -1.74
N LEU A 159 17.32 -0.10 -1.75
CA LEU A 159 16.18 0.23 -2.60
C LEU A 159 15.60 1.59 -2.27
N LEU A 160 15.55 1.99 -0.99
CA LEU A 160 15.11 3.34 -0.61
C LEU A 160 16.08 4.40 -1.15
N SER A 161 17.40 4.17 -1.01
CA SER A 161 18.43 5.11 -1.48
C SER A 161 18.45 5.28 -3.00
N GLU A 162 18.10 4.23 -3.75
CA GLU A 162 17.98 4.22 -5.21
C GLU A 162 16.65 4.81 -5.71
N GLY A 163 15.68 5.01 -4.82
CA GLY A 163 14.31 5.44 -5.18
C GLY A 163 13.42 4.30 -5.70
N SER A 164 13.85 3.04 -5.56
CA SER A 164 13.12 1.83 -5.96
C SER A 164 12.14 1.34 -4.89
N LEU A 165 12.30 1.76 -3.63
CA LEU A 165 11.34 1.58 -2.53
C LEU A 165 10.75 2.95 -2.16
N LEU A 166 9.42 3.04 -2.15
CA LEU A 166 8.68 4.21 -1.72
C LEU A 166 7.75 3.87 -0.56
N MET A 167 7.33 4.90 0.17
CA MET A 167 6.36 4.80 1.25
C MET A 167 5.12 5.62 0.90
N GLU A 168 3.96 4.97 0.88
CA GLU A 168 2.66 5.62 0.79
C GLU A 168 2.07 5.69 2.21
N GLU A 169 2.09 6.88 2.81
CA GLU A 169 1.83 7.08 4.24
C GLU A 169 0.43 7.63 4.55
N ARG A 170 -0.52 7.58 3.60
CA ARG A 170 -1.88 8.10 3.80
C ARG A 170 -2.98 7.04 3.74
N ALA A 171 -2.75 5.87 3.16
CA ALA A 171 -3.82 4.88 3.03
C ALA A 171 -4.31 4.33 4.38
N THR A 172 -5.62 4.33 4.59
CA THR A 172 -6.28 3.82 5.81
C THR A 172 -7.08 2.54 5.57
N ASP A 173 -7.14 2.08 4.32
CA ASP A 173 -7.82 0.86 3.91
C ASP A 173 -7.22 0.25 2.63
N SER A 174 -7.72 -0.93 2.25
CA SER A 174 -7.22 -1.65 1.08
C SER A 174 -7.51 -1.02 -0.29
N PHE A 175 -8.57 -0.20 -0.41
CA PHE A 175 -8.83 0.52 -1.66
C PHE A 175 -7.80 1.64 -1.83
N GLN A 176 -7.56 2.39 -0.75
CA GLN A 176 -6.55 3.42 -0.70
C GLN A 176 -5.14 2.85 -0.91
N ASN A 177 -4.82 1.67 -0.35
CA ASN A 177 -3.55 1.01 -0.61
C ASN A 177 -3.29 0.80 -2.11
N LEU A 178 -4.32 0.42 -2.87
CA LEU A 178 -4.22 0.26 -4.32
C LEU A 178 -4.12 1.61 -5.04
N LEU A 179 -5.10 2.48 -4.84
CA LEU A 179 -5.20 3.74 -5.57
C LEU A 179 -4.01 4.65 -5.28
N PHE A 180 -3.66 4.85 -4.01
CA PHE A 180 -2.62 5.81 -3.64
C PHE A 180 -1.23 5.34 -4.07
N SER A 181 -0.97 4.03 -4.05
CA SER A 181 0.26 3.47 -4.61
C SER A 181 0.37 3.69 -6.11
N ILE A 182 -0.72 3.56 -6.87
CA ILE A 182 -0.75 3.88 -8.32
C ILE A 182 -0.47 5.37 -8.55
N LEU A 183 -1.10 6.25 -7.76
CA LEU A 183 -0.89 7.70 -7.86
C LEU A 183 0.55 8.09 -7.49
N LEU A 184 1.12 7.45 -6.47
CA LEU A 184 2.51 7.63 -6.06
C LEU A 184 3.48 7.16 -7.15
N PHE A 185 3.25 5.98 -7.73
CA PHE A 185 4.03 5.48 -8.88
C PHE A 185 4.01 6.47 -10.04
N ARG A 186 2.81 7.00 -10.38
CA ARG A 186 2.68 7.99 -11.46
C ARG A 186 3.39 9.29 -11.15
N ARG A 187 3.27 9.78 -9.91
CA ARG A 187 3.96 11.00 -9.47
C ARG A 187 5.48 10.84 -9.57
N THR A 188 5.99 9.67 -9.19
CA THR A 188 7.43 9.37 -9.18
C THR A 188 8.01 9.13 -10.58
N THR A 189 7.31 8.39 -11.44
CA THR A 189 7.84 7.96 -12.75
C THR A 189 7.35 8.79 -13.93
N GLY A 190 6.33 9.63 -13.72
CA GLY A 190 5.65 10.39 -14.77
C GLY A 190 4.63 9.58 -15.58
N ARG A 191 4.52 8.26 -15.37
CA ARG A 191 3.64 7.35 -16.11
C ARG A 191 2.92 6.37 -15.19
N LEU A 192 1.83 5.78 -15.67
CA LEU A 192 1.15 4.72 -14.93
C LEU A 192 1.92 3.41 -15.01
N PRO A 193 1.80 2.54 -13.99
CA PRO A 193 2.36 1.20 -14.12
C PRO A 193 1.57 0.43 -15.20
N ALA A 194 2.28 -0.33 -16.04
CA ALA A 194 1.67 -1.29 -16.93
C ALA A 194 1.07 -2.47 -16.15
N ASP A 195 1.72 -2.91 -15.07
CA ASP A 195 1.31 -4.05 -14.26
C ASP A 195 1.36 -3.74 -12.76
N VAL A 196 0.39 -4.26 -12.01
CA VAL A 196 0.32 -4.12 -10.54
C VAL A 196 0.37 -5.50 -9.88
N ARG A 197 1.27 -5.65 -8.91
CA ARG A 197 1.34 -6.81 -8.01
C ARG A 197 1.04 -6.37 -6.59
N VAL A 198 -0.03 -6.88 -6.00
CA VAL A 198 -0.42 -6.60 -4.62
C VAL A 198 0.00 -7.76 -3.71
N ILE A 199 0.79 -7.49 -2.70
CA ILE A 199 1.16 -8.41 -1.62
C ILE A 199 0.29 -8.07 -0.41
N THR A 200 -0.50 -9.05 0.04
CA THR A 200 -1.49 -8.91 1.11
C THR A 200 -1.94 -10.30 1.59
N HIS A 201 -2.89 -10.37 2.52
CA HIS A 201 -3.53 -11.63 2.89
C HIS A 201 -4.25 -12.28 1.70
N ALA A 202 -4.09 -13.59 1.49
CA ALA A 202 -4.72 -14.32 0.40
C ALA A 202 -6.26 -14.25 0.49
N PHE A 203 -6.84 -14.28 1.69
CA PHE A 203 -8.28 -14.12 1.85
C PHE A 203 -8.82 -12.75 1.37
N LYS A 204 -7.98 -11.70 1.23
CA LYS A 204 -8.37 -10.39 0.67
C LYS A 204 -8.31 -10.33 -0.87
N SER A 205 -7.78 -11.36 -1.54
CA SER A 205 -7.51 -11.34 -2.99
C SER A 205 -8.74 -10.99 -3.82
N ARG A 206 -9.89 -11.58 -3.50
CA ARG A 206 -11.15 -11.34 -4.23
C ARG A 206 -11.57 -9.86 -4.18
N ARG A 207 -11.34 -9.19 -3.05
CA ARG A 207 -11.69 -7.78 -2.88
C ARG A 207 -10.85 -6.89 -3.79
N PHE A 208 -9.54 -7.14 -3.90
CA PHE A 208 -8.70 -6.39 -4.83
C PHE A 208 -9.06 -6.63 -6.29
N LEU A 209 -9.21 -7.91 -6.69
CA LEU A 209 -9.39 -8.29 -8.09
C LEU A 209 -10.79 -8.00 -8.64
N TYR A 210 -11.84 -8.16 -7.83
CA TYR A 210 -13.23 -8.08 -8.30
C TYR A 210 -13.97 -6.83 -7.84
N LEU A 211 -13.44 -6.07 -6.87
CA LEU A 211 -14.06 -4.83 -6.40
C LEU A 211 -13.14 -3.62 -6.64
N HIS A 212 -11.95 -3.58 -6.05
CA HIS A 212 -11.10 -2.38 -6.08
C HIS A 212 -10.55 -2.05 -7.46
N ALA A 213 -9.92 -3.02 -8.13
CA ALA A 213 -9.40 -2.81 -9.48
C ALA A 213 -10.51 -2.41 -10.47
N PRO A 214 -11.67 -3.12 -10.52
CA PRO A 214 -12.80 -2.67 -11.33
C PRO A 214 -13.33 -1.27 -10.97
N ALA A 215 -13.37 -0.89 -9.69
CA ALA A 215 -13.86 0.43 -9.27
C ALA A 215 -13.03 1.59 -9.83
N ILE A 216 -11.73 1.38 -10.07
CA ILE A 216 -10.82 2.36 -10.70
C ILE A 216 -10.59 2.08 -12.20
N ASN A 217 -11.38 1.19 -12.80
CA ASN A 217 -11.24 0.72 -14.19
C ASN A 217 -9.86 0.12 -14.53
N TRP A 218 -9.17 -0.49 -13.55
CA TRP A 218 -7.89 -1.14 -13.79
C TRP A 218 -8.08 -2.44 -14.60
N PRO A 219 -7.25 -2.71 -15.63
CA PRO A 219 -7.40 -3.92 -16.44
C PRO A 219 -7.18 -5.20 -15.64
N ALA A 220 -8.12 -6.15 -15.72
CA ALA A 220 -8.08 -7.39 -14.96
C ALA A 220 -6.85 -8.27 -15.25
N ASN A 221 -6.28 -8.18 -16.45
CA ASN A 221 -5.06 -8.90 -16.85
C ASN A 221 -3.76 -8.19 -16.44
N ARG A 222 -3.84 -6.98 -15.88
CA ARG A 222 -2.72 -6.14 -15.43
C ARG A 222 -2.66 -5.97 -13.91
N ILE A 223 -3.38 -6.80 -13.16
CA ILE A 223 -3.29 -6.85 -11.70
C ILE A 223 -3.21 -8.30 -11.24
N ARG A 224 -2.33 -8.56 -10.27
CA ARG A 224 -2.18 -9.86 -9.61
C ARG A 224 -2.07 -9.66 -8.11
N VAL A 225 -2.60 -10.61 -7.35
CA VAL A 225 -2.43 -10.67 -5.89
C VAL A 225 -1.49 -11.81 -5.55
N HIS A 226 -0.43 -11.50 -4.80
CA HIS A 226 0.42 -12.47 -4.13
C HIS A 226 -0.07 -12.57 -2.68
N GLY A 227 -0.93 -13.54 -2.44
CA GLY A 227 -1.59 -13.75 -1.15
C GLY A 227 -0.74 -14.56 -0.18
N ILE A 228 -0.51 -14.04 1.03
CA ILE A 228 0.18 -14.76 2.11
C ILE A 228 -0.69 -14.63 3.38
N ASP A 229 -1.24 -15.75 3.84
CA ASP A 229 -2.04 -15.83 5.06
C ASP A 229 -1.20 -16.32 6.26
N PRO A 230 -1.55 -15.95 7.50
CA PRO A 230 -0.96 -16.59 8.67
C PRO A 230 -1.32 -18.08 8.70
N PRO A 231 -0.47 -18.94 9.28
CA PRO A 231 -0.87 -20.30 9.57
C PRO A 231 -2.05 -20.28 10.55
N MET A 232 -3.10 -21.02 10.20
CA MET A 232 -4.37 -21.04 10.92
C MET A 232 -4.89 -22.46 11.01
N SER A 233 -5.62 -22.76 12.09
CA SER A 233 -6.45 -23.97 12.15
C SER A 233 -7.57 -23.88 11.11
N ALA A 234 -8.15 -25.01 10.69
CA ALA A 234 -9.27 -25.00 9.75
C ALA A 234 -10.47 -24.14 10.26
N PRO A 235 -10.88 -24.23 11.55
CA PRO A 235 -11.93 -23.36 12.09
C PRO A 235 -11.57 -21.86 12.07
N ASP A 236 -10.32 -21.50 12.42
CA ASP A 236 -9.87 -20.09 12.38
C ASP A 236 -9.87 -19.54 10.95
N TYR A 237 -9.49 -20.38 9.99
CA TYR A 237 -9.50 -20.03 8.57
C TYR A 237 -10.93 -19.78 8.07
N GLU A 238 -11.88 -20.67 8.40
CA GLU A 238 -13.30 -20.49 8.07
C GLU A 238 -13.88 -19.23 8.69
N ALA A 239 -13.58 -18.95 9.96
CA ALA A 239 -14.01 -17.74 10.66
C ALA A 239 -13.42 -16.48 10.00
N THR A 240 -12.15 -16.52 9.60
CA THR A 240 -11.47 -15.43 8.88
C THR A 240 -12.13 -15.17 7.52
N LEU A 241 -12.44 -16.22 6.75
CA LEU A 241 -13.13 -16.09 5.47
C LEU A 241 -14.55 -15.52 5.63
N ALA A 242 -15.30 -15.99 6.63
CA ALA A 242 -16.64 -15.48 6.92
C ALA A 242 -16.60 -14.00 7.33
N GLY A 243 -15.62 -13.62 8.16
CA GLY A 243 -15.36 -12.24 8.57
C GLY A 243 -15.00 -11.34 7.38
N GLU A 244 -14.07 -11.78 6.52
CA GLU A 244 -13.69 -11.04 5.32
C GLU A 244 -14.86 -10.92 4.34
N LEU A 245 -15.66 -11.96 4.13
CA LEU A 245 -16.84 -11.89 3.26
C LEU A 245 -17.85 -10.86 3.77
N LYS A 246 -18.14 -10.90 5.08
CA LYS A 246 -19.17 -10.05 5.70
C LYS A 246 -18.73 -8.60 5.84
N TYR A 247 -17.58 -8.35 6.45
CA TYR A 247 -17.13 -7.01 6.85
C TYR A 247 -16.12 -6.38 5.87
N GLY A 248 -15.53 -7.20 5.00
CA GLY A 248 -14.65 -6.78 3.93
C GLY A 248 -15.42 -6.74 2.61
N TYR A 249 -15.45 -7.85 1.89
CA TYR A 249 -15.98 -7.95 0.53
C TYR A 249 -17.38 -7.32 0.35
N ASN A 250 -18.35 -7.70 1.17
CA ASN A 250 -19.72 -7.21 1.01
C ASN A 250 -19.87 -5.71 1.30
N ALA A 251 -19.10 -5.15 2.23
CA ALA A 251 -19.10 -3.71 2.50
C ALA A 251 -18.67 -2.91 1.25
N TRP A 252 -17.60 -3.36 0.59
CA TRP A 252 -17.09 -2.71 -0.63
C TRP A 252 -17.93 -2.98 -1.88
N LYS A 253 -18.69 -4.09 -1.92
CA LYS A 253 -19.56 -4.41 -3.06
C LYS A 253 -20.63 -3.34 -3.28
N HIS A 254 -21.14 -2.75 -2.20
CA HIS A 254 -22.18 -1.73 -2.25
C HIS A 254 -21.64 -0.30 -2.08
N ASP A 255 -20.37 -0.16 -1.71
CA ASP A 255 -19.67 1.11 -1.55
C ASP A 255 -18.25 1.02 -2.16
N PRO A 256 -18.13 1.04 -3.51
CA PRO A 256 -16.87 0.78 -4.20
C PRO A 256 -15.79 1.85 -3.98
N PHE A 257 -16.14 3.02 -3.44
CA PHE A 257 -15.20 4.11 -3.14
C PHE A 257 -15.01 4.35 -1.64
N GLY A 258 -15.74 3.64 -0.78
CA GLY A 258 -15.67 3.78 0.67
C GLY A 258 -16.25 5.11 1.19
N ALA A 259 -17.19 5.72 0.45
CA ALA A 259 -17.79 7.01 0.75
C ALA A 259 -19.08 6.90 1.57
N GLY A 260 -19.64 5.69 1.70
CA GLY A 260 -20.78 5.40 2.56
C GLY A 260 -20.42 5.50 4.05
N GLU A 261 -21.45 5.59 4.89
CA GLU A 261 -21.33 5.85 6.34
C GLU A 261 -20.39 4.86 7.05
N GLU A 262 -20.50 3.56 6.77
CA GLU A 262 -19.70 2.55 7.47
C GLU A 262 -18.20 2.67 7.15
N LEU A 263 -17.85 2.76 5.87
CA LEU A 263 -16.45 2.78 5.43
C LEU A 263 -15.80 4.14 5.68
N SER A 264 -16.51 5.25 5.44
CA SER A 264 -16.01 6.59 5.75
C SER A 264 -15.75 6.78 7.25
N ARG A 265 -16.64 6.30 8.12
CA ARG A 265 -16.41 6.32 9.58
C ARG A 265 -15.16 5.52 9.96
N LYS A 266 -14.94 4.34 9.37
CA LYS A 266 -13.72 3.55 9.61
C LYS A 266 -12.46 4.29 9.17
N ARG A 267 -12.49 5.01 8.03
CA ARG A 267 -11.39 5.85 7.56
C ARG A 267 -11.06 6.96 8.55
N ILE A 268 -12.07 7.70 9.00
CA ILE A 268 -11.91 8.81 9.98
C ILE A 268 -11.30 8.28 11.28
N GLN A 269 -11.77 7.13 11.78
CA GLN A 269 -11.21 6.49 12.98
C GLN A 269 -9.74 6.09 12.84
N ARG A 270 -9.28 5.88 11.60
CA ARG A 270 -7.89 5.56 11.24
C ARG A 270 -7.08 6.80 10.83
N GLY A 271 -7.59 8.00 11.09
CA GLY A 271 -6.89 9.26 10.85
C GLY A 271 -7.03 9.82 9.44
N TRP A 272 -7.94 9.30 8.61
CA TRP A 272 -8.24 9.90 7.30
C TRP A 272 -8.79 11.32 7.47
N LYS A 273 -8.35 12.22 6.60
CA LYS A 273 -8.84 13.59 6.50
C LYS A 273 -9.09 13.94 5.03
N ASP A 274 -10.24 14.54 4.73
CA ASP A 274 -10.65 14.79 3.35
C ASP A 274 -9.76 15.83 2.64
N GLU A 275 -9.02 16.66 3.40
CA GLU A 275 -8.04 17.60 2.86
C GLU A 275 -6.92 16.90 2.09
N TYR A 276 -6.65 15.62 2.39
CA TYR A 276 -5.68 14.83 1.63
C TYR A 276 -6.07 14.62 0.17
N ILE A 277 -7.34 14.78 -0.20
CA ILE A 277 -7.81 14.65 -1.59
C ILE A 277 -7.12 15.65 -2.51
N GLU A 278 -6.98 16.91 -2.08
CA GLU A 278 -6.33 17.95 -2.88
C GLU A 278 -4.83 17.65 -3.02
N GLU A 279 -4.16 17.32 -1.91
CA GLU A 279 -2.73 16.98 -1.91
C GLU A 279 -2.41 15.75 -2.78
N LEU A 280 -3.26 14.73 -2.75
CA LEU A 280 -3.13 13.53 -3.57
C LEU A 280 -3.43 13.82 -5.05
N GLY A 281 -4.37 14.73 -5.32
CA GLY A 281 -4.75 15.16 -6.67
C GLY A 281 -3.73 16.09 -7.36
N ASN A 282 -2.86 16.73 -6.60
CA ASN A 282 -1.82 17.61 -7.14
C ASN A 282 -0.87 16.84 -8.09
N GLY A 283 -0.73 17.35 -9.32
CA GLY A 283 0.07 16.72 -10.37
C GLY A 283 -0.55 15.46 -11.00
N GLN A 284 -1.79 15.12 -10.65
CA GLN A 284 -2.52 14.00 -11.26
C GLN A 284 -3.44 14.46 -12.39
N CYS A 285 -3.81 13.53 -13.27
CA CYS A 285 -4.80 13.79 -14.32
C CYS A 285 -6.21 13.94 -13.74
N GLU A 286 -7.14 14.52 -14.51
CA GLU A 286 -8.53 14.71 -14.07
C GLU A 286 -9.24 13.40 -13.73
N PHE A 287 -8.95 12.30 -14.43
CA PHE A 287 -9.52 11.00 -14.09
C PHE A 287 -9.17 10.57 -12.66
N ALA A 288 -7.89 10.67 -12.28
CA ALA A 288 -7.42 10.38 -10.93
C ALA A 288 -8.04 11.32 -9.88
N LYS A 289 -8.15 12.63 -10.19
CA LYS A 289 -8.84 13.58 -9.30
C LYS A 289 -10.32 13.25 -9.12
N THR A 290 -11.01 12.81 -10.18
CA THR A 290 -12.40 12.34 -10.08
C THR A 290 -12.51 11.09 -9.21
N LEU A 291 -11.62 10.10 -9.36
CA LEU A 291 -11.59 8.93 -8.47
C LEU A 291 -11.40 9.33 -7.00
N LEU A 292 -10.49 10.27 -6.74
CA LEU A 292 -10.24 10.78 -5.39
C LEU A 292 -11.50 11.46 -4.82
N ARG A 293 -12.16 12.36 -5.57
CA ARG A 293 -13.40 13.04 -5.14
C ARG A 293 -14.53 12.07 -4.82
N ARG A 294 -14.60 10.92 -5.49
CA ARG A 294 -15.62 9.87 -5.22
C ARG A 294 -15.46 9.18 -3.87
N MET A 295 -14.32 9.34 -3.20
CA MET A 295 -14.10 8.81 -1.85
C MET A 295 -14.72 9.67 -0.75
N VAL A 296 -15.14 10.90 -1.07
CA VAL A 296 -15.75 11.84 -0.12
C VAL A 296 -17.24 11.56 -0.03
N PRO A 297 -17.82 11.40 1.17
CA PRO A 297 -19.27 11.25 1.35
C PRO A 297 -20.02 12.44 0.73
N SER A 298 -21.16 12.18 0.05
CA SER A 298 -22.02 13.27 -0.41
C SER A 298 -22.61 14.01 0.79
N THR A 299 -22.50 15.34 0.80
CA THR A 299 -23.07 16.22 1.84
C THR A 299 -24.60 16.17 1.92
N ASP A 300 -25.28 15.55 0.95
CA ASP A 300 -26.74 15.51 0.88
C ASP A 300 -27.40 14.64 1.97
N HIS A 301 -26.64 13.78 2.66
CA HIS A 301 -27.16 12.95 3.76
C HIS A 301 -27.03 13.54 5.17
N VAL A 302 -26.36 14.70 5.32
CA VAL A 302 -26.17 15.34 6.65
C VAL A 302 -27.30 16.35 6.96
N ARG A 303 -28.19 16.67 6.01
CA ARG A 303 -29.30 17.63 6.21
C ARG A 303 -30.69 17.01 6.45
N GLN A 304 -30.78 15.69 6.67
CA GLN A 304 -32.07 15.02 6.93
C GLN A 304 -32.09 14.16 8.20
N GLN A 305 -31.33 14.55 9.24
CA GLN A 305 -31.53 14.04 10.60
C GLN A 305 -31.59 15.21 11.58
#